data_AF-A0A4Y7S2H7-F1
#
_entry.id   AF-A0A4Y7S2H7-F1
#
_cell.length_a   1.000
_cell.length_b   1.000
_cell.length_c   1.000
_cell.angle_alpha   90.00
_cell.angle_beta   90.00
_cell.angle_gamma   90.00
#
_symmetry.space_group_name_H-M   'P 1'
#
loop_
_entity.id
_entity.type
_entity.pdbx_description
1 polymer ?
#
loop_
_entity_poly.entity_id
_entity_poly.type
_entity_poly.pdbx_seq_one_letter_code
_entity_poly.pdbx_strand_id
1 'polypeptide(L)' 'MSAGKPHAPEKFDEVIVDGIKVYIFKEAVSVPEGIKISLVGDWWIFHRLQVEGLIYEQPIAG' A
#
# COMPACT_ATOMS: atom_id res chain seq x y z
N MET A 1 -1.89 -11.35 -17.22
CA MET A 1 -1.66 -10.36 -16.15
C MET A 1 -2.74 -10.56 -15.10
N SER A 2 -2.39 -10.77 -13.83
CA SER A 2 -3.36 -10.75 -12.74
C SER A 2 -3.67 -9.29 -12.40
N ALA A 3 -4.95 -8.93 -12.34
CA ALA A 3 -5.36 -7.59 -11.91
C ALA A 3 -4.71 -7.25 -10.56
N GLY A 4 -4.13 -6.05 -10.43
CA GLY A 4 -3.49 -5.57 -9.20
C GLY A 4 -2.03 -5.99 -8.97
N LYS A 5 -1.46 -6.93 -9.73
CA LYS A 5 -0.01 -7.22 -9.64
C LYS A 5 0.79 -6.20 -10.48
N PRO A 6 1.78 -5.50 -9.92
CA PRO A 6 2.61 -4.57 -10.67
C PRO A 6 3.41 -5.29 -11.77
N HIS A 7 3.72 -4.55 -12.85
CA HIS A 7 4.48 -5.07 -13.98
C HIS A 7 5.93 -5.44 -13.61
N ALA A 8 6.52 -4.74 -12.64
CA ALA A 8 7.87 -4.94 -12.12
C ALA A 8 7.82 -5.25 -10.62
N PRO A 9 7.37 -6.46 -10.20
CA PRO A 9 7.15 -6.81 -8.79
C PRO A 9 8.41 -6.70 -7.92
N GLU A 10 9.60 -6.83 -8.50
CA GLU A 10 10.89 -6.68 -7.83
C GLU A 10 11.15 -5.28 -7.25
N LYS A 11 10.44 -4.25 -7.74
CA LYS A 11 10.52 -2.87 -7.23
C LYS A 11 9.64 -2.64 -6.00
N PHE A 12 8.88 -3.64 -5.60
CA PHE A 12 7.92 -3.54 -4.50
C PHE A 12 8.23 -4.58 -3.44
N ASP A 13 7.92 -4.23 -2.20
CA ASP A 13 7.76 -5.19 -1.12
C ASP A 13 6.31 -5.68 -1.11
N GLU A 14 6.12 -7.00 -1.10
CA GLU A 14 4.80 -7.64 -0.99
C GLU A 14 4.48 -7.85 0.50
N VAL A 15 3.35 -7.31 0.93
CA VAL A 15 2.81 -7.48 2.28
C VAL A 15 1.43 -8.12 2.18
N ILE A 16 1.13 -9.08 3.05
CA ILE A 16 -0.19 -9.73 3.12
C ILE A 16 -0.93 -9.17 4.34
N VAL A 17 -2.11 -8.59 4.09
CA VAL A 17 -2.98 -8.02 5.13
C VAL A 17 -4.38 -8.58 4.93
N ASP A 18 -4.89 -9.31 5.92
CA ASP A 18 -6.23 -9.92 5.89
C ASP A 18 -6.52 -10.71 4.58
N GLY A 19 -5.50 -11.41 4.07
CA GLY A 19 -5.59 -12.19 2.83
C GLY A 19 -5.45 -11.39 1.53
N ILE A 20 -5.26 -10.06 1.61
CA ILE A 20 -5.02 -9.17 0.48
C ILE A 20 -3.54 -8.92 0.31
N LYS A 21 -3.04 -9.06 -0.92
CA LYS A 21 -1.67 -8.70 -1.28
C LYS A 21 -1.58 -7.20 -1.55
N VAL A 22 -0.69 -6.54 -0.83
CA VAL A 22 -0.37 -5.12 -0.99
C VAL A 22 1.07 -4.99 -1.46
N TYR A 23 1.28 -4.21 -2.51
CA TYR A 23 2.60 -3.94 -3.07
C TYR A 23 3.00 -2.51 -2.75
N ILE A 24 4.05 -2.35 -1.93
CA ILE A 24 4.59 -1.05 -1.53
C ILE A 24 5.90 -0.82 -2.27
N PHE A 25 6.09 0.34 -2.89
CA PHE A 25 7.37 0.66 -3.53
C PHE A 25 8.50 0.58 -2.49
N LYS A 26 9.61 -0.08 -2.85
CA LYS A 26 10.79 -0.19 -1.96
C LYS A 26 11.40 1.15 -1.59
N GLU A 27 11.24 2.14 -2.47
CA GLU A 27 11.72 3.51 -2.27
C GLU A 27 10.67 4.40 -1.60
N ALA A 28 9.53 3.84 -1.15
CA ALA A 28 8.51 4.61 -0.46
C ALA A 28 9.05 5.13 0.88
N VAL A 29 8.97 6.44 1.07
CA VAL A 29 9.35 7.07 2.33
C VAL A 29 8.21 6.92 3.32
N SER A 30 8.54 6.57 4.56
CA SER A 30 7.58 6.43 5.65
C SER A 30 7.99 7.21 6.89
N VAL A 31 7.02 7.51 7.74
CA VAL A 31 7.25 8.08 9.07
C VAL A 31 8.08 7.12 9.94
N PRO A 32 8.79 7.59 10.98
CA PRO A 32 9.63 6.73 11.83
C PRO A 32 8.89 5.55 12.48
N GLU A 33 7.58 5.70 12.73
CA GLU A 33 6.72 4.66 13.28
C GLU A 33 6.37 3.56 12.26
N GLY A 34 6.78 3.72 11.01
CA GLY A 34 6.56 2.80 9.91
C GLY A 34 5.19 2.93 9.25
N ILE A 35 4.95 2.04 8.28
CA ILE A 35 3.68 1.97 7.53
C ILE A 35 2.70 1.07 8.29
N LYS A 36 1.47 1.53 8.48
CA LYS A 36 0.36 0.71 8.98
C LYS A 36 -0.65 0.48 7.87
N ILE A 37 -1.01 -0.77 7.64
CA ILE A 37 -2.01 -1.18 6.66
C ILE A 37 -3.11 -1.93 7.38
N SER A 38 -4.36 -1.54 7.15
CA SER A 38 -5.53 -2.19 7.74
C SER A 38 -6.71 -2.16 6.78
N LEU A 39 -7.63 -3.11 6.94
CA LEU A 39 -8.94 -3.03 6.32
C LEU A 39 -9.92 -2.37 7.29
N VAL A 40 -10.54 -1.29 6.83
CA VAL A 40 -11.57 -0.58 7.59
C VAL A 40 -12.90 -0.77 6.89
N GLY A 41 -13.88 -1.29 7.64
CA GLY A 41 -15.23 -1.56 7.17
C GLY A 41 -15.90 -2.65 8.01
N ASP A 42 -17.23 -2.67 8.00
CA ASP A 42 -17.99 -3.81 8.50
C ASP A 42 -17.87 -4.97 7.50
N TRP A 43 -17.84 -6.22 7.98
CA TRP A 43 -17.71 -7.42 7.11
C TRP A 43 -18.74 -7.43 5.95
N TRP A 44 -19.87 -6.75 6.15
CA TRP A 44 -21.01 -6.65 5.23
C TRP A 44 -20.89 -5.56 4.15
N ILE A 45 -19.95 -4.61 4.26
CA ILE A 45 -19.79 -3.48 3.34
C ILE A 45 -18.35 -3.44 2.85
N PHE A 46 -18.14 -2.96 1.61
CA PHE A 46 -16.84 -2.83 0.95
C PHE A 46 -15.69 -2.50 1.91
N HIS A 47 -14.75 -3.43 2.05
CA HIS A 47 -13.56 -3.23 2.87
C HIS A 47 -12.69 -2.16 2.21
N ARG A 48 -12.42 -1.07 2.91
CA ARG A 48 -11.52 -0.02 2.44
C ARG A 48 -10.12 -0.31 2.96
N LEU A 49 -9.14 -0.35 2.08
CA LEU A 49 -7.74 -0.40 2.47
C LEU A 49 -7.33 0.97 3.02
N GLN A 50 -6.95 1.02 4.29
CA GLN A 50 -6.36 2.20 4.92
C GLN A 50 -4.85 1.99 5.04
N VAL A 51 -4.10 2.98 4.58
CA VAL A 51 -2.64 3.01 4.65
C VAL A 51 -2.22 4.30 5.34
N GLU A 52 -1.47 4.18 6.43
CA GLU A 52 -0.96 5.31 7.21
C GLU A 52 0.57 5.30 7.24
N GLY A 53 1.16 6.47 7.47
CA GLY A 53 2.60 6.61 7.64
C GLY A 53 3.39 6.69 6.34
N LEU A 54 2.76 6.67 5.15
CA LEU A 54 3.41 7.00 3.88
C LEU A 54 3.60 8.51 3.74
N ILE A 55 4.83 8.93 3.42
CA ILE A 55 5.17 10.31 3.11
C ILE A 55 5.14 10.46 1.58
N TYR A 56 4.20 11.25 1.09
CA TYR A 56 4.15 11.60 -0.32
C TYR A 56 5.01 12.85 -0.55
N GLU A 57 6.16 12.68 -1.19
CA GLU A 57 6.74 13.80 -1.92
C GLU A 57 5.86 14.02 -3.16
N GLN A 58 5.01 15.06 -3.14
CA GLN A 58 4.41 15.51 -4.39
C GLN A 58 5.57 15.89 -5.32
N PRO A 59 5.66 15.31 -6.54
CA PRO A 59 6.50 15.91 -7.56
C PRO A 59 6.02 17.35 -7.72
N ILE A 60 6.90 18.32 -7.48
CA ILE A 60 6.61 19.71 -7.82
C ILE A 60 6.37 19.69 -9.34
N ALA A 61 5.12 19.94 -9.75
CA ALA A 61 4.81 20.15 -11.15
C ALA A 61 5.54 21.44 -11.56
N GLY A 62 6.69 21.27 -12.22
CA GLY A 62 7.40 22.33 -12.92
C GLY A 62 6.81 22.57 -14.29
#